data_AF-A0A1G2DBZ8-F1
#
_entry.id   AF-A0A1G2DBZ8-F1
#
_cell.length_a   1.000
_cell.length_b   1.000
_cell.length_c   1.000
_cell.angle_alpha   90.00
_cell.angle_beta   90.00
_cell.angle_gamma   90.00
#
_symmetry.space_group_name_H-M   'P 1'
#
loop_
_entity.id
_entity.type
_entity.pdbx_description
1 polymer ?
#
loop_
_entity_poly.entity_id
_entity_poly.type
_entity_poly.pdbx_seq_one_letter_code
_entity_poly.pdbx_strand_id
1 'polypeptide(L)'
;MSVDQSALFRRMDEADALISRVHPELGDALRQYRAKMRFRVFLLTNMRHGMTTSELAGATGLSEEQVKDAVGIAPKNPLDALSASEHQWLLDYYNSGQRLQVKNSTAV
;
A
#
# COMPACT_ATOMS: atom_id res chain seq x y z
N MET A 1 -4.06 -21.10 -3.64
CA MET A 1 -3.22 -20.73 -2.48
C MET A 1 -3.64 -19.33 -2.05
N SER A 2 -4.21 -19.15 -0.84
CA SER A 2 -4.55 -17.82 -0.35
C SER A 2 -3.25 -17.10 0.01
N VAL A 3 -2.99 -15.94 -0.61
CA VAL A 3 -1.92 -15.05 -0.18
C VAL A 3 -2.24 -14.64 1.26
N ASP A 4 -1.35 -14.95 2.20
CA ASP A 4 -1.45 -14.41 3.57
C ASP A 4 -1.29 -12.89 3.48
N GLN A 5 -2.42 -12.18 3.63
CA GLN A 5 -2.46 -10.72 3.56
C GLN A 5 -1.57 -10.08 4.63
N SER A 6 -1.39 -10.74 5.78
CA SER A 6 -0.51 -10.28 6.86
C SER A 6 0.95 -10.29 6.43
N ALA A 7 1.38 -11.36 5.77
CA ALA A 7 2.73 -11.47 5.20
C ALA A 7 2.96 -10.46 4.07
N LEU A 8 1.95 -10.19 3.25
CA LEU A 8 2.01 -9.16 2.21
C LEU A 8 2.23 -7.76 2.83
N PHE A 9 1.43 -7.39 3.83
CA PHE A 9 1.55 -6.08 4.47
C PHE A 9 2.89 -5.88 5.17
N ARG A 10 3.40 -6.92 5.86
CA ARG A 10 4.72 -6.86 6.49
C ARG A 10 5.83 -6.61 5.47
N ARG A 11 5.80 -7.29 4.32
CA ARG A 11 6.78 -7.09 3.24
C ARG A 11 6.72 -5.68 2.66
N MET A 12 5.53 -5.09 2.55
CA MET A 12 5.37 -3.71 2.10
C MET A 12 5.98 -2.73 3.11
N ASP A 13 5.72 -2.92 4.42
CA ASP A 13 6.27 -2.06 5.46
C ASP A 13 7.81 -2.18 5.53
N GLU A 14 8.37 -3.39 5.32
CA GLU A 14 9.82 -3.62 5.20
C GLU A 14 10.43 -2.92 3.97
N ALA A 15 9.75 -2.97 2.82
CA ALA A 15 10.17 -2.28 1.61
C ALA A 15 10.16 -0.75 1.80
N ASP A 16 9.12 -0.20 2.42
CA ASP A 16 9.02 1.23 2.73
C ASP A 16 10.13 1.67 3.71
N ALA A 17 10.48 0.84 4.69
CA ALA A 17 11.59 1.10 5.61
C ALA A 17 12.95 1.12 4.89
N LEU A 18 13.15 0.25 3.89
CA LEU A 18 14.35 0.27 3.07
C LEU A 18 14.40 1.49 2.15
N ILE A 19 13.29 1.80 1.45
CA ILE A 19 13.20 2.98 0.60
C ILE A 19 13.49 4.24 1.42
N SER A 20 12.93 4.34 2.63
CA SER A 20 13.18 5.48 3.54
C SER A 20 14.63 5.61 4.00
N ARG A 21 15.46 4.56 3.88
CA ARG A 21 16.90 4.62 4.15
C ARG A 21 17.69 5.18 2.97
N VAL A 22 17.24 4.89 1.74
CA VAL A 22 17.89 5.36 0.50
C VAL A 22 17.38 6.76 0.12
N HIS A 23 16.09 6.98 0.29
CA HIS A 23 15.32 8.20 -0.01
C HIS A 23 14.53 8.65 1.23
N PRO A 24 15.21 9.25 2.24
CA PRO A 24 14.55 9.71 3.46
C PRO A 24 13.42 10.71 3.20
N GLU A 25 13.51 11.50 2.12
CA GLU A 25 12.48 12.42 1.66
C GLU A 25 11.17 11.74 1.25
N LEU A 26 11.22 10.46 0.87
CA LEU A 26 10.04 9.67 0.48
C LEU A 26 9.37 8.97 1.67
N GLY A 27 10.01 8.92 2.84
CA GLY A 27 9.53 8.10 3.96
C GLY A 27 8.13 8.50 4.44
N ASP A 28 7.89 9.79 4.70
CA ASP A 28 6.56 10.27 5.08
C ASP A 28 5.54 10.15 3.95
N ALA A 29 5.95 10.44 2.72
CA ALA A 29 5.09 10.37 1.55
C ALA A 29 4.57 8.94 1.31
N LEU A 30 5.44 7.93 1.43
CA LEU A 30 5.09 6.52 1.29
C LEU A 30 4.14 6.07 2.39
N ARG A 31 4.42 6.42 3.66
CA ARG A 31 3.51 6.13 4.78
C ARG A 31 2.11 6.70 4.54
N GLN A 32 2.02 7.97 4.14
CA GLN A 32 0.74 8.62 3.85
C GLN A 32 0.03 7.98 2.65
N TYR A 33 0.76 7.65 1.59
CA TYR A 33 0.23 6.96 0.43
C TYR A 33 -0.40 5.61 0.80
N ARG A 34 0.29 4.78 1.61
CA ARG A 34 -0.24 3.49 2.06
C ARG A 34 -1.47 3.64 2.93
N ALA A 35 -1.47 4.58 3.87
CA ALA A 35 -2.63 4.85 4.71
C ALA A 35 -3.86 5.22 3.86
N LYS A 36 -3.68 6.14 2.90
CA LYS A 36 -4.75 6.54 1.98
C LYS A 36 -5.22 5.39 1.08
N MET A 37 -4.30 4.56 0.58
CA MET A 37 -4.65 3.38 -0.23
C MET A 37 -5.43 2.35 0.59
N ARG A 38 -5.00 2.02 1.80
CA ARG A 38 -5.71 1.09 2.70
C ARG A 38 -7.11 1.61 3.02
N PHE A 39 -7.23 2.90 3.34
CA PHE A 39 -8.51 3.54 3.59
C PHE A 39 -9.44 3.49 2.37
N ARG A 40 -8.92 3.81 1.19
CA ARG A 40 -9.68 3.71 -0.07
C ARG A 40 -10.17 2.29 -0.33
N VAL A 41 -9.32 1.28 -0.15
CA VAL A 41 -9.70 -0.15 -0.30
C VAL A 41 -10.77 -0.52 0.71
N PHE A 42 -10.67 -0.07 1.96
CA PHE A 42 -11.70 -0.25 2.97
C PHE A 42 -13.05 0.32 2.51
N LEU A 43 -13.08 1.58 2.04
CA LEU A 43 -14.31 2.21 1.56
C LEU A 43 -14.92 1.46 0.38
N LEU A 44 -14.11 1.14 -0.64
CA LEU A 44 -14.56 0.40 -1.83
C LEU A 44 -15.10 -0.99 -1.48
N THR A 45 -14.48 -1.67 -0.52
CA THR A 45 -14.92 -3.00 -0.08
C THR A 45 -16.30 -2.90 0.58
N ASN A 46 -16.50 -1.95 1.48
CA ASN A 46 -17.79 -1.75 2.13
C ASN A 46 -18.89 -1.31 1.16
N MET A 47 -18.57 -0.44 0.19
CA MET A 47 -19.51 -0.07 -0.86
C MET A 47 -19.90 -1.27 -1.72
N ARG A 48 -18.95 -2.16 -2.02
CA ARG A 48 -19.23 -3.43 -2.71
C ARG A 48 -20.14 -4.36 -1.88
N HIS A 49 -20.11 -4.25 -0.56
CA HIS A 49 -21.01 -4.94 0.36
C HIS A 49 -22.36 -4.21 0.57
N GLY A 50 -22.62 -3.13 -0.15
CA GLY A 50 -23.92 -2.45 -0.16
C GLY A 50 -24.00 -1.20 0.72
N MET A 51 -22.92 -0.81 1.40
CA MET A 51 -22.92 0.44 2.17
C MET A 51 -22.92 1.66 1.24
N THR A 52 -23.74 2.64 1.59
CA THR A 52 -23.81 3.95 0.93
C THR A 52 -22.70 4.88 1.43
N THR A 53 -22.44 5.96 0.67
CA THR A 53 -21.50 7.01 1.10
C THR A 53 -21.91 7.63 2.44
N SER A 54 -23.21 7.81 2.69
CA SER A 54 -23.71 8.42 3.94
C SER A 54 -23.45 7.53 5.16
N GLU A 55 -23.68 6.22 5.03
CA GLU A 55 -23.37 5.25 6.09
C GLU A 55 -21.87 5.19 6.38
N LEU A 56 -21.03 5.27 5.35
CA LEU A 56 -19.58 5.32 5.49
C LEU A 56 -19.09 6.62 6.11
N ALA A 57 -19.69 7.76 5.77
CA ALA A 57 -19.42 9.05 6.40
C ALA A 57 -19.71 8.97 7.91
N GLY A 58 -20.87 8.42 8.28
CA GLY A 58 -21.23 8.18 9.68
C GLY A 58 -20.26 7.23 10.40
N ALA A 59 -19.86 6.13 9.75
CA ALA A 59 -18.96 5.14 10.36
C ALA A 59 -17.51 5.64 10.53
N THR A 60 -17.06 6.53 9.65
CA THR A 60 -15.68 7.05 9.65
C THR A 60 -15.52 8.40 10.34
N GLY A 61 -16.63 9.10 10.60
CA GLY A 61 -16.63 10.48 11.12
C GLY A 61 -16.19 11.53 10.10
N LEU A 62 -16.11 11.17 8.81
CA LEU A 62 -15.78 12.08 7.70
C LEU A 62 -17.06 12.66 7.08
N SER A 63 -16.93 13.75 6.31
CA SER A 63 -18.02 14.22 5.47
C SER A 63 -18.26 13.28 4.27
N GLU A 64 -19.47 13.28 3.72
CA GLU A 64 -19.76 12.51 2.50
C GLU A 64 -18.87 12.92 1.31
N GLU A 65 -18.49 14.20 1.23
CA GLU A 65 -17.58 14.71 0.20
C GLU A 65 -16.19 14.11 0.36
N GLN A 66 -15.65 14.06 1.59
CA GLN A 66 -14.36 13.43 1.87
C GLN A 66 -14.36 11.93 1.55
N VAL A 67 -15.47 11.24 1.82
CA VAL A 67 -15.63 9.82 1.44
C VAL A 67 -15.67 9.66 -0.09
N LYS A 68 -16.42 10.52 -0.80
CA LYS A 68 -16.46 10.53 -2.27
C LYS A 68 -15.08 10.79 -2.88
N ASP A 69 -14.35 11.76 -2.35
CA ASP A 69 -12.99 12.09 -2.82
C ASP A 69 -12.03 10.92 -2.60
N ALA A 70 -12.05 10.31 -1.41
CA ALA A 70 -11.19 9.18 -1.09
C ALA A 70 -11.45 7.95 -1.98
N VAL A 71 -12.68 7.78 -2.46
CA VAL A 71 -13.07 6.71 -3.40
C VAL A 71 -12.73 7.07 -4.84
N GLY A 72 -13.10 8.29 -5.26
CA GLY A 72 -13.03 8.76 -6.63
C GLY A 72 -11.61 9.08 -7.11
N ILE A 73 -10.74 9.55 -6.21
CA ILE A 73 -9.38 9.97 -6.55
C ILE A 73 -8.40 8.97 -5.95
N ALA A 74 -7.71 8.22 -6.81
CA ALA A 74 -6.64 7.35 -6.37
C ALA A 74 -5.48 8.20 -5.80
N PRO A 75 -4.94 7.87 -4.62
CA PRO A 75 -3.75 8.52 -4.09
C PRO A 75 -2.59 8.47 -5.09
N LYS A 76 -1.88 9.59 -5.27
CA LYS A 76 -0.69 9.65 -6.13
C LYS A 76 0.43 8.82 -5.51
N ASN A 77 1.07 7.95 -6.30
CA ASN A 77 2.17 7.12 -5.84
C ASN A 77 3.45 7.97 -5.72
N PRO A 78 4.06 8.09 -4.53
CA PRO A 78 5.30 8.85 -4.35
C PRO A 78 6.48 8.32 -5.18
N LEU A 79 6.46 7.03 -5.52
CA LEU A 79 7.48 6.41 -6.35
C LEU A 79 7.44 6.87 -7.82
N ASP A 80 6.36 7.52 -8.26
CA ASP A 80 6.29 8.09 -9.62
C ASP A 80 7.30 9.22 -9.84
N ALA A 81 7.89 9.76 -8.76
CA ALA A 81 8.95 10.76 -8.81
C ALA A 81 10.36 10.15 -9.00
N LEU A 82 10.51 8.83 -8.87
CA LEU A 82 11.78 8.15 -9.04
C LEU A 82 12.12 7.98 -10.53
N SER A 83 13.42 7.93 -10.83
CA SER A 83 13.90 7.57 -12.16
C SER A 83 13.53 6.11 -12.51
N ALA A 84 13.46 5.80 -13.81
CA ALA A 84 13.14 4.44 -14.26
C ALA A 84 14.11 3.38 -13.71
N SER A 85 15.39 3.73 -13.54
CA SER A 85 16.41 2.86 -12.93
C SER A 85 16.15 2.58 -11.45
N GLU A 86 15.73 3.59 -10.68
CA GLU A 86 15.39 3.44 -9.26
C GLU A 86 14.10 2.64 -9.09
N HIS A 87 13.13 2.86 -9.97
CA HIS A 87 11.89 2.08 -9.99
C HIS A 87 12.15 0.60 -10.30
N GLN A 88 13.02 0.30 -11.27
CA GLN A 88 13.40 -1.08 -11.60
C GLN A 88 14.15 -1.77 -10.45
N TRP A 89 15.08 -1.06 -9.80
CA TRP A 89 15.79 -1.60 -8.63
C TRP A 89 14.83 -1.96 -7.48
N LEU A 90 13.81 -1.13 -7.24
CA LEU A 90 12.77 -1.43 -6.24
C LEU A 90 11.91 -2.62 -6.61
N LEU A 91 11.51 -2.75 -7.88
CA LEU A 91 10.79 -3.91 -8.37
C LEU A 91 11.63 -5.19 -8.23
N ASP A 92 12.90 -5.13 -8.60
CA ASP A 92 13.84 -6.24 -8.48
C ASP A 92 14.07 -6.62 -7.01
N TYR A 93 14.13 -5.65 -6.09
CA TYR A 93 14.18 -5.91 -4.65
C TYR A 93 12.89 -6.58 -4.15
N TYR A 94 11.73 -6.06 -4.53
CA TYR A 94 10.42 -6.63 -4.15
C TYR A 94 10.27 -8.08 -4.66
N ASN A 95 10.76 -8.34 -5.86
CA ASN A 95 10.74 -9.66 -6.50
C ASN A 95 11.86 -10.59 -5.98
N SER A 96 13.03 -10.07 -5.62
CA SER A 96 14.14 -10.86 -5.06
C SER A 96 13.98 -11.15 -3.56
N GLY A 97 13.26 -10.30 -2.83
CA GLY A 97 12.76 -10.59 -1.47
C GLY A 97 11.81 -11.79 -1.45
N GLN A 98 11.07 -12.06 -2.53
CA GLN A 98 10.34 -13.33 -2.70
C GLN A 98 11.28 -14.52 -2.96
N ARG A 99 12.43 -14.33 -3.63
CA ARG A 99 13.42 -15.40 -3.88
C ARG A 99 14.28 -15.75 -2.67
N LEU A 100 14.54 -14.81 -1.76
CA LEU A 100 15.32 -15.06 -0.55
C LEU A 100 14.58 -15.96 0.46
N GLN A 101 13.24 -16.03 0.42
CA GLN A 101 12.50 -16.98 1.26
C GLN A 101 12.35 -18.38 0.65
N VAL A 102 12.56 -18.57 -0.66
CA VAL A 102 12.47 -19.91 -1.27
C VAL A 102 13.79 -20.68 -1.17
N LYS A 103 14.93 -19.99 -0.97
CA LYS A 103 16.24 -20.64 -0.82
C LYS A 103 16.64 -21.02 0.61
N ASN A 104 15.85 -20.66 1.63
CA ASN A 104 16.11 -21.06 3.02
C ASN A 104 15.15 -22.15 3.54
N SER A 105 14.47 -22.87 2.65
CA SER A 105 13.62 -24.02 3.02
C SER A 105 13.99 -25.24 2.18
N THR A 106 15.24 -25.67 2.26
CA THR A 106 15.68 -27.06 1.99
C THR A 106 17.14 -27.22 2.43
N ALA A 107 17.33 -27.23 3.75
CA ALA A 107 18.50 -27.83 4.39
C ALA A 107 18.12 -28.09 5.87
N VAL A 108 17.37 -29.16 6.10
CA VAL A 108 17.62 -30.29 7.02
C VAL A 108 16.47 -31.27 6.83
#